data_AF-A0AAN6A743-F1
#
_entry.id   AF-A0AAN6A743-F1
#
_cell.length_a   1.000
_cell.length_b   1.000
_cell.length_c   1.000
_cell.angle_alpha   90.00
_cell.angle_beta   90.00
_cell.angle_gamma   90.00
#
_symmetry.space_group_name_H-M   'P 1'
#
loop_
_entity.id
_entity.type
_entity.pdbx_description
1 polymer ?
#
loop_
_entity_poly.entity_id
_entity_poly.type
_entity_poly.pdbx_seq_one_letter_code
_entity_poly.pdbx_strand_id
1 'polypeptide(L)'
;MNLNDLLTLTEEYAKKIKNDNIIDDNLIENAIQQLHKIKKIDKDVKDILLKKYINLKQENESLKEKKELLKKINEAMQRGKDGQFIQLEEIEELSEFLKESSIDADSKNILNSKILKLRRKYVPIKATRWDLFVEDMAKLEDIEEINNLINEINTTLSNKNISEDTFNRIDSLYKEAFPTINEKLDEVDRRRAISLFNNKIKVLYNRLNRITDTAFGDWIKKLRTEKQLTYKELGSLSEVSSSYIYRIESGEKKTPSMAVACALSDALGQDRSELYKILNVYNPENIKYDFPTGNIDELEDILKNRDFLIHGKRATKKQKDSLIKLIKQNHLSEDTDELEDLLRNSDFLIYGEHATKKQKDSLIKLIEQIIEAKWENETKLDELFKIKEYIDTFINDLSN
;
A
#
# COMPACT_ATOMS: atom_id res chain seq x y z
N MET A 1 -2.01 -11.08 -48.76
CA MET A 1 -0.86 -10.92 -47.86
C MET A 1 0.00 -12.16 -47.92
N ASN A 2 1.31 -11.98 -47.94
CA ASN A 2 2.27 -13.07 -47.75
C ASN A 2 2.49 -13.30 -46.23
N LEU A 3 3.33 -14.28 -45.89
CA LEU A 3 3.62 -14.62 -44.49
C LEU A 3 4.29 -13.47 -43.71
N ASN A 4 5.21 -12.74 -44.33
CA ASN A 4 5.90 -11.61 -43.69
C ASN A 4 4.92 -10.46 -43.40
N ASP A 5 4.01 -10.17 -44.32
CA ASP A 5 2.97 -9.15 -44.11
C ASP A 5 2.10 -9.49 -42.88
N LEU A 6 1.74 -10.78 -42.72
CA LEU A 6 0.96 -11.24 -41.57
C LEU A 6 1.75 -11.22 -40.26
N LEU A 7 3.06 -11.48 -40.29
CA LEU A 7 3.93 -11.35 -39.11
C LEU A 7 4.01 -9.89 -38.66
N THR A 8 4.29 -8.98 -39.59
CA THR A 8 4.31 -7.54 -39.30
C THR A 8 2.97 -7.04 -38.77
N LEU A 9 1.85 -7.49 -39.36
CA LEU A 9 0.51 -7.13 -38.91
C LEU A 9 0.22 -7.63 -37.49
N THR A 10 0.67 -8.84 -37.16
CA THR A 10 0.53 -9.42 -35.82
C THR A 10 1.25 -8.54 -34.78
N GLU A 11 2.47 -8.10 -35.07
CA GLU A 11 3.25 -7.21 -34.19
C GLU A 11 2.62 -5.83 -34.06
N GLU A 12 2.11 -5.27 -35.17
CA GLU A 12 1.40 -4.00 -35.17
C GLU A 12 0.14 -4.06 -34.29
N TYR A 13 -0.64 -5.14 -34.41
CA TYR A 13 -1.84 -5.36 -33.60
C TYR A 13 -1.49 -5.52 -32.13
N ALA A 14 -0.48 -6.33 -31.80
CA ALA A 14 0.01 -6.46 -30.42
C ALA A 14 0.42 -5.10 -29.83
N LYS A 15 1.14 -4.29 -30.61
CA LYS A 15 1.56 -2.94 -30.18
C LYS A 15 0.38 -2.00 -30.00
N LYS A 16 -0.63 -2.07 -30.88
CA LYS A 16 -1.86 -1.27 -30.76
C LYS A 16 -2.61 -1.60 -29.47
N ILE A 17 -2.85 -2.88 -29.20
CA ILE A 17 -3.54 -3.34 -27.98
C ILE A 17 -2.75 -2.92 -26.73
N LYS A 18 -1.42 -3.11 -26.71
CA LYS A 18 -0.56 -2.65 -25.60
C LYS A 18 -0.62 -1.14 -25.37
N ASN A 19 -0.85 -0.35 -26.41
CA ASN A 19 -1.05 1.10 -26.33
C ASN A 19 -2.53 1.47 -26.09
N ASP A 20 -3.33 0.55 -25.54
CA ASP A 20 -4.76 0.71 -25.28
C ASP A 20 -5.58 1.10 -26.53
N ASN A 21 -5.21 0.67 -27.74
CA ASN A 21 -6.00 0.91 -28.95
C ASN A 21 -6.81 -0.33 -29.32
N ILE A 22 -8.14 -0.16 -29.38
CA ILE A 22 -9.06 -1.20 -29.83
C ILE A 22 -8.85 -1.41 -31.33
N ILE A 23 -8.78 -2.68 -31.72
CA ILE A 23 -8.71 -3.12 -33.12
C ILE A 23 -10.12 -3.54 -33.55
N ASP A 24 -10.49 -3.22 -34.79
CA ASP A 24 -11.72 -3.75 -35.39
C ASP A 24 -11.61 -5.28 -35.56
N ASP A 25 -12.58 -6.03 -35.04
CA ASP A 25 -12.57 -7.50 -35.07
C ASP A 25 -12.51 -8.04 -36.51
N ASN A 26 -13.11 -7.32 -37.47
CA ASN A 26 -13.05 -7.70 -38.87
C ASN A 26 -11.61 -7.73 -39.41
N LEU A 27 -10.72 -6.89 -38.87
CA LEU A 27 -9.31 -6.85 -39.28
C LEU A 27 -8.55 -8.08 -38.76
N ILE A 28 -8.84 -8.51 -37.54
CA ILE A 28 -8.25 -9.74 -36.96
C ILE A 28 -8.80 -10.97 -37.70
N GLU A 29 -10.11 -11.01 -37.95
CA GLU A 29 -10.75 -12.12 -38.67
C GLU A 29 -10.28 -12.22 -40.11
N ASN A 30 -10.13 -11.10 -40.82
CA ASN A 30 -9.56 -11.10 -42.16
C ASN A 30 -8.12 -11.63 -42.14
N ALA A 31 -7.28 -11.23 -41.18
CA ALA A 31 -5.92 -11.74 -41.07
C ALA A 31 -5.88 -13.27 -40.86
N ILE A 32 -6.76 -13.82 -40.01
CA ILE A 32 -6.94 -15.27 -39.83
C ILE A 32 -7.36 -15.94 -41.14
N GLN A 33 -8.32 -15.37 -41.86
CA GLN A 33 -8.75 -15.91 -43.16
C GLN A 33 -7.63 -15.88 -44.20
N GLN A 34 -6.81 -14.82 -44.24
CA GLN A 34 -5.65 -14.73 -45.13
C GLN A 34 -4.60 -15.79 -44.77
N LEU A 35 -4.32 -16.00 -43.48
CA LEU A 35 -3.42 -17.05 -43.01
C LEU A 35 -3.87 -18.44 -43.48
N HIS A 36 -5.18 -18.72 -43.43
CA HIS A 36 -5.73 -19.99 -43.93
C HIS A 36 -5.56 -20.20 -45.44
N LYS A 37 -5.51 -19.12 -46.24
CA LYS A 37 -5.37 -19.17 -47.71
C LYS A 37 -3.93 -19.43 -48.19
N ILE A 38 -2.93 -19.32 -47.31
CA ILE A 38 -1.52 -19.57 -47.68
C ILE A 38 -1.29 -21.07 -47.85
N LYS A 39 -1.00 -21.50 -49.10
CA LYS A 39 -0.83 -22.92 -49.47
C LYS A 39 0.54 -23.52 -49.15
N LYS A 40 1.60 -22.70 -49.11
CA LYS A 40 3.00 -23.12 -48.87
C LYS A 40 3.54 -22.50 -47.58
N ILE A 41 3.04 -22.98 -46.45
CA ILE A 41 3.52 -22.60 -45.13
C ILE A 41 3.75 -23.85 -44.30
N ASP A 42 4.80 -23.85 -43.50
CA ASP A 42 5.04 -24.88 -42.51
C ASP A 42 3.86 -24.93 -41.51
N LYS A 43 3.42 -26.15 -41.17
CA LYS A 43 2.25 -26.34 -40.32
C LYS A 43 2.44 -25.73 -38.93
N ASP A 44 3.62 -25.91 -38.35
CA ASP A 44 3.91 -25.42 -37.00
C ASP A 44 3.94 -23.89 -36.99
N VAL A 45 4.51 -23.27 -38.03
CA VAL A 45 4.48 -21.81 -38.20
C VAL A 45 3.06 -21.27 -38.32
N LYS A 46 2.20 -21.97 -39.09
CA LYS A 46 0.79 -21.60 -39.25
C LYS A 46 0.04 -21.70 -37.92
N ASP A 47 0.25 -22.78 -37.16
CA ASP A 47 -0.42 -23.01 -35.88
C ASP A 47 0.04 -21.99 -34.82
N ILE A 48 1.33 -21.62 -34.80
CA ILE A 48 1.86 -20.56 -33.93
C ILE A 48 1.19 -19.21 -34.25
N LEU A 49 1.11 -18.85 -35.52
CA LEU A 49 0.48 -17.58 -35.94
C LEU A 49 -1.01 -17.57 -35.63
N LEU A 50 -1.72 -18.68 -35.86
CA LEU A 50 -3.13 -18.79 -35.53
C LEU A 50 -3.37 -18.60 -34.03
N LYS A 51 -2.55 -19.23 -33.18
CA LYS A 51 -2.58 -19.00 -31.72
C LYS A 51 -2.35 -17.53 -31.36
N LYS A 52 -1.37 -16.87 -31.99
CA LYS A 52 -1.14 -15.43 -31.77
C LYS A 52 -2.36 -14.59 -32.12
N TYR A 53 -3.01 -14.83 -33.26
CA TYR A 53 -4.22 -14.09 -33.63
C TYR A 53 -5.43 -14.38 -32.72
N ILE A 54 -5.57 -15.61 -32.23
CA ILE A 54 -6.60 -15.96 -31.23
C ILE A 54 -6.35 -15.20 -29.92
N ASN A 55 -5.10 -15.18 -29.44
CA ASN A 55 -4.74 -14.42 -28.24
C ASN A 55 -4.99 -12.92 -28.43
N LEU A 56 -4.60 -12.35 -29.58
CA LEU A 56 -4.88 -10.94 -29.90
C LEU A 56 -6.38 -10.64 -29.91
N LYS A 57 -7.22 -11.56 -30.39
CA LYS A 57 -8.69 -11.41 -30.33
C LYS A 57 -9.18 -11.35 -28.89
N GLN A 58 -8.68 -12.24 -28.03
CA GLN A 58 -9.03 -12.26 -26.60
C GLN A 58 -8.56 -11.00 -25.87
N GLU A 59 -7.31 -10.58 -26.08
CA GLU A 59 -6.76 -9.36 -25.49
C GLU A 59 -7.52 -8.11 -25.95
N ASN A 60 -7.91 -8.05 -27.23
CA ASN A 60 -8.70 -6.94 -27.77
C ASN A 60 -10.10 -6.90 -27.16
N GLU A 61 -10.75 -8.05 -26.95
CA GLU A 61 -12.06 -8.15 -26.30
C GLU A 61 -11.98 -7.71 -24.83
N SER A 62 -11.00 -8.24 -24.10
CA SER A 62 -10.66 -7.83 -22.73
C SER A 62 -10.47 -6.31 -22.61
N LEU A 63 -9.78 -5.69 -23.58
CA LEU A 63 -9.58 -4.24 -23.64
C LEU A 63 -10.89 -3.46 -23.90
N LYS A 64 -11.79 -3.97 -24.76
CA LYS A 64 -13.10 -3.34 -25.00
C LYS A 64 -13.96 -3.35 -23.74
N GLU A 65 -14.10 -4.52 -23.10
CA GLU A 65 -14.87 -4.69 -21.86
C GLU A 65 -14.32 -3.78 -20.76
N LYS A 66 -12.99 -3.72 -20.62
CA LYS A 66 -12.30 -2.81 -19.69
C LYS A 66 -12.66 -1.35 -19.95
N LYS A 67 -12.62 -0.91 -21.20
CA LYS A 67 -12.94 0.49 -21.57
C LYS A 67 -14.41 0.82 -21.38
N GLU A 68 -15.30 -0.09 -21.73
CA GLU A 68 -16.74 0.07 -21.52
C GLU A 68 -17.07 0.19 -20.04
N LEU A 69 -16.58 -0.73 -19.21
CA LEU A 69 -16.82 -0.70 -17.78
C LEU A 69 -16.21 0.55 -17.13
N LEU A 70 -14.99 0.92 -17.52
CA LEU A 70 -14.34 2.14 -17.03
C LEU A 70 -15.15 3.40 -17.38
N LYS A 71 -15.75 3.44 -18.58
CA LYS A 71 -16.64 4.54 -18.98
C LYS A 71 -17.87 4.60 -18.06
N LYS A 72 -18.59 3.49 -17.87
CA LYS A 72 -19.77 3.41 -16.98
C LYS A 72 -19.42 3.84 -15.55
N ILE A 73 -18.31 3.34 -15.00
CA ILE A 73 -17.80 3.73 -13.68
C ILE A 73 -17.49 5.23 -13.60
N ASN A 74 -16.85 5.80 -14.62
CA ASN A 74 -16.51 7.22 -14.63
C ASN A 74 -17.75 8.11 -14.70
N GLU A 75 -18.76 7.72 -15.48
CA GLU A 75 -20.04 8.41 -15.56
C GLU A 75 -20.78 8.38 -14.22
N ALA A 76 -20.85 7.21 -13.57
CA ALA A 76 -21.40 7.07 -12.21
C ALA A 76 -20.61 7.90 -11.19
N MET A 77 -19.27 7.90 -11.27
CA MET A 77 -18.43 8.74 -10.39
C MET A 77 -18.69 10.22 -10.60
N GLN A 78 -18.95 10.66 -11.83
CA GLN A 78 -19.22 12.05 -12.13
C GLN A 78 -20.58 12.46 -11.57
N ARG A 79 -21.64 11.68 -11.81
CA ARG A 79 -22.95 11.89 -11.17
C ARG A 79 -22.85 11.96 -9.65
N GLY A 80 -22.09 11.06 -9.04
CA GLY A 80 -21.81 11.08 -7.61
C GLY A 80 -21.12 12.37 -7.11
N LYS A 81 -20.17 12.92 -7.88
CA LYS A 81 -19.54 14.21 -7.56
C LYS A 81 -20.50 15.38 -7.70
N ASP A 82 -21.43 15.30 -8.65
CA ASP A 82 -22.45 16.30 -8.90
C ASP A 82 -23.60 16.23 -7.88
N GLY A 83 -23.47 15.38 -6.85
CA GLY A 83 -24.39 15.29 -5.71
C GLY A 83 -25.53 14.30 -5.89
N GLN A 84 -25.53 13.53 -6.98
CA GLN A 84 -26.54 12.48 -7.21
C GLN A 84 -26.17 11.20 -6.46
N PHE A 85 -27.15 10.56 -5.84
CA PHE A 85 -26.96 9.23 -5.30
C PHE A 85 -26.89 8.20 -6.42
N ILE A 86 -25.99 7.24 -6.27
CA ILE A 86 -25.88 6.06 -7.12
C ILE A 86 -26.62 4.93 -6.40
N GLN A 87 -27.54 4.30 -7.12
CA GLN A 87 -28.35 3.20 -6.59
C GLN A 87 -27.49 1.96 -6.39
N LEU A 88 -27.89 1.09 -5.45
CA LEU A 88 -27.12 -0.10 -5.13
C LEU A 88 -27.15 -1.10 -6.28
N GLU A 89 -28.29 -1.21 -6.96
CA GLU A 89 -28.54 -2.09 -8.10
C GLU A 89 -27.57 -1.76 -9.24
N GLU A 90 -27.35 -0.48 -9.54
CA GLU A 90 -26.39 -0.04 -10.56
C GLU A 90 -24.96 -0.49 -10.23
N ILE A 91 -24.60 -0.51 -8.94
CA ILE A 91 -23.27 -0.93 -8.48
C ILE A 91 -23.13 -2.45 -8.55
N GLU A 92 -24.21 -3.18 -8.25
CA GLU A 92 -24.27 -4.64 -8.39
C GLU A 92 -24.13 -5.06 -9.86
N GLU A 93 -24.81 -4.38 -10.79
CA GLU A 93 -24.65 -4.59 -12.23
C GLU A 93 -23.20 -4.39 -12.70
N LEU A 94 -22.52 -3.33 -12.23
CA LEU A 94 -21.11 -3.09 -12.55
C LEU A 94 -20.19 -4.19 -11.99
N SER A 95 -20.52 -4.71 -10.81
CA SER A 95 -19.75 -5.76 -10.13
C SER A 95 -19.93 -7.10 -10.84
N GLU A 96 -21.15 -7.42 -11.26
CA GLU A 96 -21.48 -8.64 -12.02
C GLU A 96 -20.82 -8.62 -13.39
N PHE A 97 -20.93 -7.51 -14.13
CA PHE A 97 -20.21 -7.32 -15.39
C PHE A 97 -18.70 -7.56 -15.22
N LEU A 98 -18.11 -7.02 -14.15
CA LEU A 98 -16.69 -7.20 -13.90
C LEU A 98 -16.34 -8.67 -13.62
N LYS A 99 -17.19 -9.39 -12.88
CA LYS A 99 -16.98 -10.82 -12.58
C LYS A 99 -17.01 -11.66 -13.86
N GLU A 100 -18.02 -11.46 -14.70
CA GLU A 100 -18.25 -12.26 -15.93
C GLU A 100 -17.31 -11.90 -17.08
N SER A 101 -16.73 -10.70 -17.08
CA SER A 101 -15.84 -10.23 -18.15
C SER A 101 -14.55 -11.05 -18.32
N SER A 102 -13.98 -10.98 -19.51
CA SER A 102 -12.65 -11.50 -19.88
C SER A 102 -11.49 -10.56 -19.49
N ILE A 103 -11.77 -9.53 -18.68
CA ILE A 103 -10.77 -8.57 -18.20
C ILE A 103 -9.65 -9.29 -17.42
N ASP A 104 -8.40 -8.89 -17.64
CA ASP A 104 -7.25 -9.43 -16.91
C ASP A 104 -7.33 -9.17 -15.40
N ALA A 105 -6.71 -10.03 -14.59
CA ALA A 105 -6.83 -9.98 -13.12
C ALA A 105 -6.42 -8.62 -12.53
N ASP A 106 -5.33 -8.02 -13.02
CA ASP A 106 -4.84 -6.74 -12.51
C ASP A 106 -5.81 -5.60 -12.81
N SER A 107 -6.30 -5.53 -14.06
CA SER A 107 -7.36 -4.60 -14.43
C SER A 107 -8.64 -4.85 -13.64
N LYS A 108 -9.00 -6.11 -13.35
CA LYS A 108 -10.17 -6.43 -12.51
C LYS A 108 -10.02 -5.84 -11.10
N ASN A 109 -8.85 -5.95 -10.48
CA ASN A 109 -8.59 -5.37 -9.16
C ASN A 109 -8.73 -3.84 -9.15
N ILE A 110 -8.20 -3.17 -10.18
CA ILE A 110 -8.27 -1.71 -10.30
C ILE A 110 -9.73 -1.26 -10.49
N LEU A 111 -10.49 -1.94 -11.33
CA LEU A 111 -11.89 -1.62 -11.60
C LEU A 111 -12.76 -1.92 -10.37
N ASN A 112 -12.57 -3.06 -9.71
CA ASN A 112 -13.27 -3.41 -8.48
C ASN A 112 -13.05 -2.34 -7.39
N SER A 113 -11.81 -1.87 -7.23
CA SER A 113 -11.48 -0.78 -6.30
C SER A 113 -12.24 0.51 -6.58
N LYS A 114 -12.51 0.83 -7.86
CA LYS A 114 -13.33 1.99 -8.25
C LYS A 114 -14.81 1.75 -7.98
N ILE A 115 -15.32 0.54 -8.24
CA ILE A 115 -16.71 0.16 -7.95
C ILE A 115 -16.97 0.21 -6.43
N LEU A 116 -16.08 -0.35 -5.61
CA LEU A 116 -16.16 -0.26 -4.15
C LEU A 116 -16.13 1.19 -3.66
N LYS A 117 -15.39 2.07 -4.35
CA LYS A 117 -15.38 3.51 -4.05
C LYS A 117 -16.73 4.17 -4.36
N LEU A 118 -17.42 3.76 -5.42
CA LEU A 118 -18.79 4.20 -5.70
C LEU A 118 -19.71 3.79 -4.55
N ARG A 119 -19.69 2.49 -4.19
CA ARG A 119 -20.52 1.91 -3.12
C ARG A 119 -20.31 2.61 -1.78
N ARG A 120 -19.07 2.96 -1.47
CA ARG A 120 -18.70 3.63 -0.22
C ARG A 120 -19.13 5.10 -0.15
N LYS A 121 -19.05 5.82 -1.26
CA LYS A 121 -19.07 7.29 -1.25
C LYS A 121 -20.37 7.90 -1.76
N TYR A 122 -21.03 7.25 -2.70
CA TYR A 122 -22.14 7.84 -3.45
C TYR A 122 -23.46 7.07 -3.29
N VAL A 123 -23.49 6.04 -2.44
CA VAL A 123 -24.74 5.37 -2.01
C VAL A 123 -25.37 6.16 -0.85
N PRO A 124 -26.71 6.14 -0.67
CA PRO A 124 -27.38 6.91 0.39
C PRO A 124 -26.87 6.62 1.80
N ILE A 125 -26.48 5.36 2.08
CA ILE A 125 -25.94 4.93 3.37
C ILE A 125 -24.42 4.88 3.26
N LYS A 126 -23.73 5.67 4.09
CA LYS A 126 -22.27 5.61 4.18
C LYS A 126 -21.85 4.34 4.89
N ALA A 127 -21.06 3.53 4.21
CA ALA A 127 -20.41 2.34 4.76
C ALA A 127 -18.88 2.53 4.78
N THR A 128 -18.17 1.89 5.71
CA THR A 128 -16.71 1.78 5.64
C THR A 128 -16.30 0.62 4.72
N ARG A 129 -15.00 0.53 4.39
CA ARG A 129 -14.48 -0.65 3.66
C ARG A 129 -14.77 -1.97 4.39
N TRP A 130 -14.77 -1.91 5.72
CA TRP A 130 -15.05 -3.06 6.57
C TRP A 130 -16.53 -3.43 6.54
N ASP A 131 -17.42 -2.44 6.67
CA ASP A 131 -18.86 -2.69 6.67
C ASP A 131 -19.31 -3.32 5.34
N LEU A 132 -18.81 -2.81 4.21
CA LEU A 132 -19.05 -3.41 2.90
C LEU A 132 -18.53 -4.84 2.80
N PHE A 133 -17.37 -5.12 3.39
CA PHE A 133 -16.81 -6.48 3.39
C PHE A 133 -17.66 -7.43 4.22
N VAL A 134 -18.11 -7.02 5.41
CA VAL A 134 -19.00 -7.83 6.26
C VAL A 134 -20.32 -8.11 5.54
N GLU A 135 -20.89 -7.11 4.87
CA GLU A 135 -22.11 -7.27 4.07
C GLU A 135 -21.92 -8.25 2.91
N ASP A 136 -20.78 -8.20 2.22
CA ASP A 136 -20.46 -9.10 1.12
C ASP A 136 -20.28 -10.54 1.60
N MET A 137 -19.56 -10.74 2.72
CA MET A 137 -19.38 -12.07 3.31
C MET A 137 -20.72 -12.66 3.77
N ALA A 138 -21.62 -11.86 4.33
CA ALA A 138 -22.93 -12.31 4.79
C ALA A 138 -23.82 -12.91 3.67
N LYS A 139 -23.49 -12.67 2.39
CA LYS A 139 -24.19 -13.25 1.22
C LYS A 139 -23.69 -14.66 0.87
N LEU A 140 -22.57 -15.11 1.43
CA LEU A 140 -21.96 -16.40 1.14
C LEU A 140 -22.45 -17.49 2.11
N GLU A 141 -22.59 -18.70 1.59
CA GLU A 141 -22.87 -19.90 2.39
C GLU A 141 -21.55 -20.61 2.77
N ASP A 142 -21.58 -21.46 3.80
CA ASP A 142 -20.43 -22.28 4.24
C ASP A 142 -19.14 -21.49 4.57
N ILE A 143 -19.28 -20.34 5.23
CA ILE A 143 -18.17 -19.47 5.66
C ILE A 143 -18.16 -19.24 7.19
N GLU A 144 -18.48 -20.27 7.97
CA GLU A 144 -18.64 -20.16 9.43
C GLU A 144 -17.36 -19.65 10.13
N GLU A 145 -16.18 -20.12 9.71
CA GLU A 145 -14.90 -19.70 10.30
C GLU A 145 -14.63 -18.21 10.04
N ILE A 146 -14.96 -17.72 8.84
CA ILE A 146 -14.83 -16.29 8.48
C ILE A 146 -15.78 -15.45 9.34
N ASN A 147 -17.03 -15.90 9.49
CA ASN A 147 -18.02 -15.21 10.30
C ASN A 147 -17.64 -15.16 11.78
N ASN A 148 -17.09 -16.25 12.32
CA ASN A 148 -16.59 -16.31 13.70
C ASN A 148 -15.49 -15.27 13.93
N LEU A 149 -14.53 -15.16 13.02
CA LEU A 149 -13.48 -14.14 13.08
C LEU A 149 -14.05 -12.71 12.98
N ILE A 150 -14.96 -12.45 12.04
CA ILE A 150 -15.60 -11.14 11.88
C ILE A 150 -16.30 -10.73 13.17
N ASN A 151 -17.05 -11.64 13.77
CA ASN A 151 -17.80 -11.40 15.00
C ASN A 151 -16.88 -11.11 16.19
N GLU A 152 -15.80 -11.88 16.36
CA GLU A 152 -14.83 -11.64 17.42
C GLU A 152 -14.14 -10.28 17.26
N ILE A 153 -13.74 -9.93 16.04
CA ILE A 153 -13.13 -8.63 15.72
C ILE A 153 -14.10 -7.48 16.01
N ASN A 154 -15.35 -7.57 15.55
CA ASN A 154 -16.36 -6.53 15.74
C ASN A 154 -16.69 -6.31 17.22
N THR A 155 -16.84 -7.41 17.97
CA THR A 155 -17.06 -7.38 19.43
C THR A 155 -15.87 -6.71 20.12
N THR A 156 -14.65 -7.10 19.77
CA THR A 156 -13.43 -6.56 20.37
C THR A 156 -13.21 -5.09 20.02
N LEU A 157 -13.53 -4.67 18.79
CA LEU A 157 -13.42 -3.27 18.37
C LEU A 157 -14.37 -2.33 19.13
N SER A 158 -15.51 -2.86 19.56
CA SER A 158 -16.53 -2.15 20.34
C SER A 158 -16.14 -1.98 21.81
N ASN A 159 -15.25 -2.84 22.31
CA ASN A 159 -14.75 -2.78 23.68
C ASN A 159 -13.69 -1.69 23.87
N LYS A 160 -13.69 -1.06 25.05
CA LYS A 160 -12.72 0.00 25.40
C LYS A 160 -11.31 -0.54 25.65
N ASN A 161 -11.21 -1.74 26.21
CA ASN A 161 -9.95 -2.40 26.56
C ASN A 161 -9.87 -3.76 25.85
N ILE A 162 -8.66 -4.18 25.50
CA ILE A 162 -8.36 -5.49 24.91
C ILE A 162 -7.35 -6.20 25.82
N SER A 163 -7.59 -7.48 26.12
CA SER A 163 -6.64 -8.35 26.84
C SER A 163 -5.80 -9.16 25.86
N GLU A 164 -4.68 -9.68 26.33
CA GLU A 164 -3.80 -10.56 25.55
C GLU A 164 -4.52 -11.86 25.15
N ASP A 165 -5.33 -12.44 26.04
CA ASP A 165 -6.15 -13.62 25.75
C ASP A 165 -7.13 -13.39 24.60
N THR A 166 -7.82 -12.24 24.58
CA THR A 166 -8.74 -11.88 23.50
C THR A 166 -7.98 -11.70 22.18
N PHE A 167 -6.79 -11.09 22.22
CA PHE A 167 -5.96 -10.94 21.02
C PHE A 167 -5.48 -12.29 20.48
N ASN A 168 -5.01 -13.20 21.35
CA ASN A 168 -4.58 -14.54 20.97
C ASN A 168 -5.74 -15.36 20.39
N ARG A 169 -6.97 -15.20 20.90
CA ARG A 169 -8.16 -15.80 20.32
C ARG A 169 -8.43 -15.33 18.89
N ILE A 170 -8.28 -14.03 18.62
CA ILE A 170 -8.42 -13.48 17.26
C ILE A 170 -7.35 -14.07 16.32
N ASP A 171 -6.12 -14.22 16.79
CA ASP A 171 -5.05 -14.85 16.01
C ASP A 171 -5.37 -16.31 15.64
N SER A 172 -5.87 -17.09 16.60
CA SER A 172 -6.32 -18.47 16.35
C SER A 172 -7.47 -18.52 15.34
N LEU A 173 -8.50 -17.68 15.52
CA LEU A 173 -9.63 -17.60 14.59
C LEU A 173 -9.19 -17.18 13.18
N TYR A 174 -8.17 -16.33 13.05
CA TYR A 174 -7.62 -15.97 11.75
C TYR A 174 -6.95 -17.15 11.06
N LYS A 175 -6.20 -17.98 11.80
CA LYS A 175 -5.60 -19.22 11.28
C LYS A 175 -6.66 -20.24 10.88
N GLU A 176 -7.74 -20.36 11.66
CA GLU A 176 -8.89 -21.23 11.37
C GLU A 176 -9.68 -20.77 10.13
N ALA A 177 -9.84 -19.45 9.94
CA ALA A 177 -10.52 -18.89 8.78
C ALA A 177 -9.68 -18.96 7.49
N PHE A 178 -8.34 -19.06 7.59
CA PHE A 178 -7.44 -18.98 6.43
C PHE A 178 -7.68 -20.06 5.35
N PRO A 179 -7.91 -21.35 5.68
CA PRO A 179 -8.33 -22.35 4.71
C PRO A 179 -9.63 -21.99 3.98
N THR A 180 -10.68 -21.61 4.72
CA THR A 180 -11.97 -21.19 4.15
C THR A 180 -11.83 -19.97 3.25
N ILE A 181 -11.01 -18.99 3.64
CA ILE A 181 -10.67 -17.82 2.81
C ILE A 181 -10.01 -18.24 1.49
N ASN A 182 -9.12 -19.24 1.51
CA ASN A 182 -8.42 -19.69 0.31
C ASN A 182 -9.31 -20.53 -0.62
N GLU A 183 -10.19 -21.35 -0.06
CA GLU A 183 -11.04 -22.28 -0.80
C GLU A 183 -12.31 -21.60 -1.35
N LYS A 184 -13.00 -20.80 -0.53
CA LYS A 184 -14.33 -20.28 -0.83
C LYS A 184 -14.33 -18.93 -1.55
N LEU A 185 -13.29 -18.12 -1.38
CA LEU A 185 -13.23 -16.80 -1.99
C LEU A 185 -12.47 -16.83 -3.32
N ASP A 186 -12.99 -16.08 -4.29
CA ASP A 186 -12.26 -15.82 -5.53
C ASP A 186 -10.97 -15.02 -5.26
N GLU A 187 -10.12 -14.92 -6.28
CA GLU A 187 -8.81 -14.28 -6.14
C GLU A 187 -8.90 -12.83 -5.62
N VAL A 188 -9.92 -12.09 -6.03
CA VAL A 188 -10.10 -10.68 -5.70
C VAL A 188 -10.62 -10.54 -4.26
N ASP A 189 -11.65 -11.28 -3.92
CA ASP A 189 -12.26 -11.27 -2.59
C ASP A 189 -11.33 -11.85 -1.52
N ARG A 190 -10.54 -12.87 -1.88
CA ARG A 190 -9.48 -13.42 -1.02
C ARG A 190 -8.43 -12.37 -0.67
N ARG A 191 -7.90 -11.65 -1.66
CA ARG A 191 -6.92 -10.57 -1.43
C ARG A 191 -7.51 -9.47 -0.55
N ARG A 192 -8.76 -9.08 -0.81
CA ARG A 192 -9.49 -8.09 -0.02
C ARG A 192 -9.69 -8.56 1.43
N ALA A 193 -10.08 -9.81 1.65
CA ALA A 193 -10.28 -10.38 2.98
C ALA A 193 -9.00 -10.33 3.81
N ILE A 194 -7.89 -10.86 3.25
CA ILE A 194 -6.58 -10.87 3.91
C ILE A 194 -6.16 -9.44 4.30
N SER A 195 -6.23 -8.50 3.36
CA SER A 195 -5.87 -7.09 3.60
C SER A 195 -6.71 -6.46 4.71
N LEU A 196 -8.03 -6.68 4.71
CA LEU A 196 -8.93 -6.09 5.69
C LEU A 196 -8.77 -6.71 7.09
N PHE A 197 -8.65 -8.04 7.19
CA PHE A 197 -8.38 -8.72 8.46
C PHE A 197 -7.05 -8.26 9.06
N ASN A 198 -5.98 -8.26 8.28
CA ASN A 198 -4.67 -7.77 8.70
C ASN A 198 -4.73 -6.34 9.25
N ASN A 199 -5.44 -5.45 8.54
CA ASN A 199 -5.63 -4.08 8.99
C ASN A 199 -6.38 -3.99 10.33
N LYS A 200 -7.41 -4.82 10.55
CA LYS A 200 -8.15 -4.84 11.82
C LYS A 200 -7.31 -5.43 12.96
N ILE A 201 -6.64 -6.55 12.72
CA ILE A 201 -5.75 -7.19 13.70
C ILE A 201 -4.65 -6.22 14.11
N LYS A 202 -4.04 -5.50 13.16
CA LYS A 202 -3.05 -4.44 13.45
C LYS A 202 -3.60 -3.33 14.34
N VAL A 203 -4.84 -2.90 14.13
CA VAL A 203 -5.49 -1.90 14.99
C VAL A 203 -5.67 -2.43 16.40
N LEU A 204 -6.09 -3.69 16.55
CA LEU A 204 -6.28 -4.33 17.85
C LEU A 204 -4.95 -4.56 18.58
N TYR A 205 -3.92 -5.00 17.85
CA TYR A 205 -2.57 -5.13 18.34
C TYR A 205 -2.01 -3.80 18.89
N ASN A 206 -2.18 -2.72 18.13
CA ASN A 206 -1.80 -1.39 18.59
C ASN A 206 -2.59 -0.94 19.83
N ARG A 207 -3.85 -1.36 19.98
CA ARG A 207 -4.64 -1.07 21.19
C ARG A 207 -4.12 -1.86 22.40
N LEU A 208 -3.75 -3.13 22.21
CA LEU A 208 -3.16 -3.97 23.25
C LEU A 208 -1.86 -3.35 23.76
N ASN A 209 -0.96 -3.00 22.85
CA ASN A 209 0.33 -2.39 23.19
C ASN A 209 0.20 -0.98 23.80
N ARG A 210 -0.88 -0.23 23.50
CA ARG A 210 -1.17 1.05 24.19
C ARG A 210 -1.60 0.87 25.64
N ILE A 211 -2.19 -0.28 25.99
CA ILE A 211 -2.67 -0.55 27.36
C ILE A 211 -1.50 -0.97 28.27
N THR A 212 -0.51 -1.66 27.71
CA THR A 212 0.65 -2.23 28.43
C THR A 212 1.78 -1.24 28.67
N ASP A 213 1.81 -0.11 27.98
CA ASP A 213 2.96 0.80 28.06
C ASP A 213 2.80 1.87 29.18
N THR A 214 3.05 1.49 30.43
CA THR A 214 3.40 2.45 31.50
C THR A 214 4.88 2.83 31.47
N ALA A 215 5.69 2.19 30.62
CA ALA A 215 7.14 2.32 30.63
C ALA A 215 7.58 3.77 30.36
N PHE A 216 6.86 4.50 29.51
CA PHE A 216 7.11 5.93 29.32
C PHE A 216 6.88 6.75 30.60
N GLY A 217 5.76 6.53 31.30
CA GLY A 217 5.46 7.25 32.54
C GLY A 217 6.46 6.94 33.65
N ASP A 218 6.85 5.68 33.77
CA ASP A 218 7.85 5.22 34.74
C ASP A 218 9.25 5.77 34.41
N TRP A 219 9.61 5.83 33.13
CA TRP A 219 10.87 6.40 32.65
C TRP A 219 10.97 7.91 32.92
N ILE A 220 9.91 8.67 32.62
CA ILE A 220 9.85 10.11 32.93
C ILE A 220 9.94 10.34 34.44
N LYS A 221 9.22 9.55 35.24
CA LYS A 221 9.26 9.61 36.70
C LYS A 221 10.67 9.39 37.23
N LYS A 222 11.35 8.33 36.77
CA LYS A 222 12.73 8.01 37.16
C LYS A 222 13.66 9.19 36.88
N LEU A 223 13.71 9.67 35.65
CA LEU A 223 14.59 10.76 35.24
C LEU A 223 14.32 12.08 35.98
N ARG A 224 13.03 12.42 36.18
CA ARG A 224 12.64 13.59 36.95
C ARG A 224 13.14 13.49 38.39
N THR A 225 12.99 12.33 39.03
CA THR A 225 13.44 12.10 40.41
C THR A 225 14.96 12.08 40.55
N GLU A 226 15.69 11.53 39.58
CA GLU A 226 17.16 11.55 39.55
C GLU A 226 17.71 12.98 39.45
N LYS A 227 17.00 13.85 38.72
CA LYS A 227 17.30 15.29 38.62
C LYS A 227 16.71 16.13 39.76
N GLN A 228 16.04 15.49 40.73
CA GLN A 228 15.39 16.14 41.88
C GLN A 228 14.38 17.23 41.48
N LEU A 229 13.76 17.10 40.31
CA LEU A 229 12.79 18.08 39.80
C LEU A 229 11.39 17.81 40.37
N THR A 230 10.69 18.86 40.77
CA THR A 230 9.25 18.81 41.04
C THR A 230 8.45 18.79 39.73
N TYR A 231 7.17 18.41 39.81
CA TYR A 231 6.27 18.48 38.65
C TYR A 231 6.14 19.90 38.08
N LYS A 232 6.24 20.93 38.92
CA LYS A 232 6.20 22.33 38.47
C LYS A 232 7.47 22.70 37.70
N GLU A 233 8.63 22.30 38.20
CA GLU A 233 9.91 22.62 37.55
C GLU A 233 10.07 21.91 36.21
N LEU A 234 9.75 20.61 36.14
CA LEU A 234 9.74 19.90 34.86
C LEU A 234 8.71 20.51 33.89
N GLY A 235 7.55 20.93 34.41
CA GLY A 235 6.54 21.57 33.59
C GLY A 235 6.97 22.91 32.99
N SER A 236 7.70 23.72 33.76
CA SER A 236 8.31 24.95 33.26
C SER A 236 9.39 24.68 32.20
N LEU A 237 10.20 23.63 32.38
CA LEU A 237 11.28 23.28 31.44
C LEU A 237 10.77 22.68 30.12
N SER A 238 9.65 21.97 30.14
CA SER A 238 9.10 21.25 28.99
C SER A 238 7.90 21.94 28.34
N GLU A 239 7.42 23.05 28.90
CA GLU A 239 6.15 23.69 28.51
C GLU A 239 4.92 22.76 28.64
N VAL A 240 5.02 21.73 29.47
CA VAL A 240 3.93 20.78 29.75
C VAL A 240 3.35 21.06 31.14
N SER A 241 2.02 21.13 31.26
CA SER A 241 1.42 21.41 32.58
C SER A 241 1.78 20.33 33.62
N SER A 242 2.03 20.76 34.86
CA SER A 242 2.35 19.86 35.99
C SER A 242 1.27 18.79 36.24
N SER A 243 0.00 19.13 36.00
CA SER A 243 -1.12 18.18 36.05
C SER A 243 -0.99 17.10 34.97
N TYR A 244 -0.59 17.48 33.75
CA TYR A 244 -0.39 16.51 32.66
C TYR A 244 0.80 15.58 32.93
N ILE A 245 1.89 16.10 33.51
CA ILE A 245 3.05 15.29 33.94
C ILE A 245 2.64 14.29 35.01
N TYR A 246 1.92 14.72 36.05
CA TYR A 246 1.40 13.82 37.09
C TYR A 246 0.56 12.70 36.49
N ARG A 247 -0.33 13.02 35.54
CA ARG A 247 -1.18 12.03 34.88
C ARG A 247 -0.37 11.02 34.05
N ILE A 248 0.71 11.46 33.41
CA ILE A 248 1.64 10.56 32.71
C ILE A 248 2.31 9.62 33.71
N GLU A 249 2.93 10.15 34.77
CA GLU A 249 3.71 9.36 35.73
C GLU A 249 2.86 8.46 36.65
N SER A 250 1.58 8.78 36.83
CA SER A 250 0.62 7.95 37.57
C SER A 250 -0.03 6.87 36.69
N GLY A 251 0.20 6.89 35.38
CA GLY A 251 -0.45 5.98 34.43
C GLY A 251 -1.90 6.35 34.11
N GLU A 252 -2.44 7.46 34.64
CA GLU A 252 -3.77 7.99 34.28
C GLU A 252 -3.80 8.43 32.80
N LYS A 253 -2.67 8.92 32.29
CA LYS A 253 -2.45 9.30 30.89
C LYS A 253 -1.27 8.53 30.30
N LYS A 254 -1.55 7.31 29.81
CA LYS A 254 -0.54 6.37 29.31
C LYS A 254 0.17 6.79 28.02
N THR A 255 -0.52 7.51 27.13
CA THR A 255 0.05 7.90 25.83
C THR A 255 0.03 9.42 25.65
N PRO A 256 1.15 10.13 25.85
CA PRO A 256 1.28 11.51 25.44
C PRO A 256 1.30 11.63 23.91
N SER A 257 1.08 12.85 23.39
CA SER A 257 1.40 13.12 21.98
C SER A 257 2.91 13.05 21.78
N MET A 258 3.36 12.76 20.55
CA MET A 258 4.80 12.73 20.24
C MET A 258 5.48 14.06 20.57
N ALA A 259 4.79 15.18 20.35
CA ALA A 259 5.28 16.51 20.72
C ALA A 259 5.52 16.66 22.22
N VAL A 260 4.58 16.20 23.06
CA VAL A 260 4.73 16.23 24.52
C VAL A 260 5.82 15.26 24.99
N ALA A 261 5.95 14.09 24.36
CA ALA A 261 6.99 13.13 24.67
C ALA A 261 8.40 13.67 24.35
N CYS A 262 8.55 14.31 23.19
CA CYS A 262 9.79 15.02 22.83
C CYS A 262 10.10 16.15 23.81
N ALA A 263 9.12 17.02 24.12
CA ALA A 263 9.35 18.14 25.03
C ALA A 263 9.80 17.71 26.43
N LEU A 264 9.23 16.61 26.96
CA LEU A 264 9.66 16.05 28.24
C LEU A 264 11.04 15.40 28.16
N SER A 265 11.32 14.66 27.08
CA SER A 265 12.64 14.05 26.82
C SER A 265 13.75 15.10 26.73
N ASP A 266 13.51 16.16 25.94
CA ASP A 266 14.44 17.26 25.73
C ASP A 266 14.70 18.03 27.04
N ALA A 267 13.65 18.33 27.81
CA ALA A 267 13.77 18.96 29.13
C ALA A 267 14.55 18.11 30.15
N LEU A 268 14.49 16.78 30.02
CA LEU A 268 15.25 15.82 30.82
C LEU A 268 16.64 15.52 30.23
N GLY A 269 17.00 16.16 29.12
CA GLY A 269 18.30 16.01 28.46
C GLY A 269 18.55 14.60 27.90
N GLN A 270 17.50 13.92 27.48
CA GLN A 270 17.59 12.59 26.87
C GLN A 270 17.62 12.71 25.35
N ASP A 271 18.46 11.89 24.72
CA ASP A 271 18.53 11.79 23.27
C ASP A 271 17.27 11.12 22.68
N ARG A 272 16.93 11.48 21.44
CA ARG A 272 15.74 10.95 20.75
C ARG A 272 15.78 9.44 20.56
N SER A 273 16.96 8.83 20.47
CA SER A 273 17.11 7.38 20.34
C SER A 273 16.56 6.64 21.58
N GLU A 274 16.80 7.15 22.79
CA GLU A 274 16.28 6.55 24.04
C GLU A 274 14.77 6.73 24.17
N LEU A 275 14.25 7.90 23.79
CA LEU A 275 12.82 8.15 23.74
C LEU A 275 12.10 7.15 22.82
N TYR A 276 12.65 6.88 21.65
CA TYR A 276 12.04 5.95 20.69
C TYR A 276 12.09 4.49 21.13
N LYS A 277 13.13 4.08 21.89
CA LYS A 277 13.19 2.77 22.53
C LYS A 277 12.08 2.62 23.57
N ILE A 278 11.93 3.60 24.45
CA ILE A 278 10.95 3.58 25.55
C ILE A 278 9.51 3.66 25.04
N LEU A 279 9.24 4.47 24.01
CA LEU A 279 7.93 4.55 23.37
C LEU A 279 7.59 3.32 22.50
N ASN A 280 8.48 2.32 22.48
CA ASN A 280 8.26 1.07 21.76
C ASN A 280 8.00 1.29 20.25
N VAL A 281 8.48 2.43 19.69
CA VAL A 281 8.23 2.84 18.29
C VAL A 281 9.03 1.96 17.32
N TYR A 282 10.07 1.29 17.82
CA TYR A 282 10.97 0.43 17.04
C TYR A 282 11.32 -0.88 17.78
N ASN A 283 10.37 -1.52 18.45
CA ASN A 283 10.64 -2.87 18.97
C ASN A 283 10.42 -3.91 17.86
N PRO A 284 11.48 -4.60 17.40
CA PRO A 284 11.36 -5.64 16.39
C PRO A 284 10.54 -6.84 16.88
N GLU A 285 10.39 -7.08 18.18
CA GLU A 285 9.48 -8.12 18.70
C GLU A 285 8.00 -7.76 18.56
N ASN A 286 7.69 -6.47 18.34
CA ASN A 286 6.34 -6.06 17.94
C ASN A 286 6.07 -6.29 16.45
N ILE A 287 7.07 -6.72 15.68
CA ILE A 287 6.92 -7.27 14.34
C ILE A 287 6.76 -8.79 14.49
N LYS A 288 5.77 -9.23 15.28
CA LYS A 288 5.36 -10.64 15.32
C LYS A 288 4.56 -11.06 14.08
N TYR A 289 4.03 -10.07 13.36
CA TYR A 289 3.24 -10.26 12.16
C TYR A 289 3.98 -9.65 10.98
N ASP A 290 4.62 -10.52 10.21
CA ASP A 290 4.97 -10.23 8.83
C ASP A 290 3.64 -10.10 8.08
N PHE A 291 3.11 -8.87 8.01
CA PHE A 291 1.95 -8.61 7.19
C PHE A 291 2.43 -8.77 5.75
N PRO A 292 1.88 -9.73 4.97
CA PRO A 292 2.23 -9.85 3.57
C PRO A 292 2.11 -8.47 2.94
N THR A 293 3.23 -7.96 2.44
CA THR A 293 3.36 -6.61 1.92
C THR A 293 2.30 -6.41 0.85
N GLY A 294 1.37 -5.52 1.14
CA GLY A 294 0.34 -5.10 0.20
C GLY A 294 0.99 -4.68 -1.11
N ASN A 295 0.38 -5.09 -2.22
CA ASN A 295 0.80 -4.72 -3.56
C ASN A 295 0.91 -3.18 -3.70
N ILE A 296 1.74 -2.68 -4.63
CA ILE A 296 2.05 -1.26 -4.85
C ILE A 296 0.79 -0.38 -4.91
N ASP A 297 -0.32 -0.94 -5.39
CA ASP A 297 -1.62 -0.27 -5.47
C ASP A 297 -2.21 0.10 -4.10
N GLU A 298 -1.96 -0.67 -3.05
CA GLU A 298 -2.35 -0.33 -1.68
C GLU A 298 -1.51 0.82 -1.13
N LEU A 299 -0.21 0.84 -1.41
CA LEU A 299 0.70 1.94 -1.06
C LEU A 299 0.33 3.23 -1.80
N GLU A 300 -0.01 3.16 -3.08
CA GLU A 300 -0.49 4.30 -3.86
C GLU A 300 -1.81 4.85 -3.28
N ASP A 301 -2.75 3.97 -2.91
CA ASP A 301 -4.02 4.37 -2.30
C ASP A 301 -3.83 4.97 -0.90
N ILE A 302 -2.87 4.44 -0.12
CA ILE A 302 -2.46 4.99 1.18
C ILE A 302 -1.84 6.38 1.02
N LEU A 303 -0.89 6.56 0.10
CA LEU A 303 -0.22 7.82 -0.15
C LEU A 303 -1.18 8.89 -0.70
N LYS A 304 -2.12 8.49 -1.56
CA LYS A 304 -3.15 9.40 -2.08
C LYS A 304 -4.14 9.82 -1.01
N ASN A 305 -4.64 8.88 -0.21
CA ASN A 305 -5.81 9.11 0.63
C ASN A 305 -5.51 9.39 2.11
N ARG A 306 -4.31 9.09 2.63
CA ARG A 306 -3.94 9.44 4.00
C ARG A 306 -3.21 10.77 4.07
N ASP A 307 -3.51 11.55 5.10
CA ASP A 307 -2.69 12.69 5.48
C ASP A 307 -1.43 12.19 6.16
N PHE A 308 -0.27 12.51 5.60
CA PHE A 308 1.03 12.27 6.20
C PHE A 308 1.83 13.57 6.20
N LEU A 309 2.87 13.63 7.04
CA LEU A 309 3.66 14.83 7.23
C LEU A 309 4.99 14.70 6.50
N ILE A 310 5.38 15.74 5.77
CA ILE A 310 6.75 15.95 5.27
C ILE A 310 7.28 17.17 6.02
N HIS A 311 8.33 16.98 6.82
CA HIS A 311 8.91 18.01 7.69
C HIS A 311 7.87 18.71 8.59
N GLY A 312 7.00 17.92 9.23
CA GLY A 312 5.98 18.43 10.15
C GLY A 312 4.78 19.13 9.48
N LYS A 313 4.77 19.26 8.15
CA LYS A 313 3.67 19.87 7.38
C LYS A 313 2.94 18.80 6.57
N ARG A 314 1.63 18.95 6.40
CA ARG A 314 0.82 18.00 5.60
C ARG A 314 1.36 17.93 4.17
N ALA A 315 1.60 16.71 3.71
CA ALA A 315 2.08 16.44 2.36
C ALA A 315 1.07 16.97 1.32
N THR A 316 1.55 17.82 0.44
CA THR A 316 0.75 18.39 -0.65
C THR A 316 0.48 17.34 -1.73
N LYS A 317 -0.57 17.55 -2.52
CA LYS A 317 -0.91 16.66 -3.65
C LYS A 317 0.28 16.48 -4.61
N LYS A 318 1.00 17.56 -4.93
CA LYS A 318 2.18 17.52 -5.80
C LYS A 318 3.29 16.63 -5.21
N GLN A 319 3.54 16.72 -3.90
CA GLN A 319 4.52 15.86 -3.23
C GLN A 319 4.10 14.39 -3.20
N LYS A 320 2.80 14.13 -2.97
CA LYS A 320 2.23 12.77 -3.03
C LYS A 320 2.39 12.17 -4.43
N ASP A 321 2.03 12.93 -5.46
CA ASP A 321 2.12 12.50 -6.86
C ASP A 321 3.59 12.26 -7.29
N SER A 322 4.52 13.11 -6.83
CA SER A 322 5.96 12.89 -7.04
C SER A 322 6.47 11.61 -6.37
N LEU A 323 6.06 11.33 -5.13
CA LEU A 323 6.44 10.10 -4.42
C LEU A 323 5.94 8.86 -5.16
N ILE A 324 4.69 8.88 -5.60
CA ILE A 324 4.05 7.79 -6.33
C ILE A 324 4.75 7.56 -7.67
N LYS A 325 5.13 8.64 -8.37
CA LYS A 325 5.88 8.55 -9.62
C LYS A 325 7.23 7.87 -9.41
N LEU A 326 7.94 8.24 -8.35
CA LEU A 326 9.25 7.69 -8.00
C LEU A 326 9.16 6.19 -7.67
N ILE A 327 8.14 5.79 -6.91
CA ILE A 327 7.86 4.37 -6.59
C ILE A 327 7.54 3.57 -7.86
N LYS A 328 6.73 4.12 -8.78
CA LYS A 328 6.40 3.46 -10.04
C LYS A 328 7.57 3.34 -11.01
N GLN A 329 8.50 4.29 -10.96
CA GLN A 329 9.68 4.27 -11.83
C GLN A 329 10.73 3.23 -11.40
N ASN A 330 10.73 2.81 -10.13
CA ASN A 330 11.71 1.86 -9.59
C ASN A 330 11.26 0.38 -9.55
N HIS A 331 10.01 0.08 -9.94
CA HIS A 331 9.50 -1.30 -9.97
C HIS A 331 9.70 -2.00 -11.33
N LEU A 332 10.62 -1.52 -12.17
CA LEU A 332 10.88 -2.10 -13.50
C LEU A 332 12.32 -2.55 -13.76
N SER A 333 13.26 -2.48 -12.81
CA SER A 333 14.60 -3.06 -13.03
C SER A 333 15.14 -3.75 -11.78
N GLU A 334 15.47 -5.04 -11.94
CA GLU A 334 16.39 -5.76 -11.05
C GLU A 334 17.85 -5.37 -11.34
N ASP A 335 18.11 -4.54 -12.35
CA ASP A 335 19.44 -4.06 -12.73
C ASP A 335 19.73 -2.68 -12.13
N THR A 336 20.75 -2.64 -11.27
CA THR A 336 21.31 -1.42 -10.65
C THR A 336 21.97 -0.48 -11.66
N ASP A 337 22.44 -1.03 -12.79
CA ASP A 337 23.16 -0.29 -13.83
C ASP A 337 22.28 0.76 -14.53
N GLU A 338 20.97 0.46 -14.72
CA GLU A 338 20.03 1.42 -15.34
C GLU A 338 19.70 2.61 -14.42
N LEU A 339 19.68 2.40 -13.10
CA LEU A 339 19.40 3.45 -12.12
C LEU A 339 20.59 4.41 -11.96
N GLU A 340 21.81 3.87 -11.96
CA GLU A 340 23.04 4.67 -11.96
C GLU A 340 23.10 5.57 -13.20
N ASP A 341 22.93 4.99 -14.39
CA ASP A 341 22.94 5.74 -15.64
C ASP A 341 21.83 6.79 -15.70
N LEU A 342 20.64 6.47 -15.18
CA LEU A 342 19.53 7.41 -15.11
C LEU A 342 19.83 8.57 -14.14
N LEU A 343 20.39 8.31 -12.95
CA LEU A 343 20.72 9.35 -11.98
C LEU A 343 21.88 10.23 -12.44
N ARG A 344 22.86 9.67 -13.15
CA ARG A 344 23.96 10.43 -13.76
C ARG A 344 23.44 11.37 -14.85
N ASN A 345 22.61 10.84 -15.75
CA ASN A 345 22.15 11.55 -16.95
C ASN A 345 20.87 12.38 -16.75
N SER A 346 20.19 12.26 -15.61
CA SER A 346 18.98 13.04 -15.31
C SER A 346 19.30 14.42 -14.74
N ASP A 347 18.63 15.44 -15.27
CA ASP A 347 18.64 16.78 -14.69
C ASP A 347 17.55 16.90 -13.63
N PHE A 348 17.95 16.70 -12.37
CA PHE A 348 17.08 16.89 -11.21
C PHE A 348 17.60 17.99 -10.30
N LEU A 349 16.68 18.58 -9.54
CA LEU A 349 16.97 19.69 -8.65
C LEU A 349 17.10 19.20 -7.21
N ILE A 350 18.14 19.66 -6.51
CA ILE A 350 18.27 19.54 -5.06
C ILE A 350 18.24 20.95 -4.48
N TYR A 351 17.33 21.19 -3.53
CA TYR A 351 17.03 22.53 -2.99
C TYR A 351 16.72 23.62 -4.03
N GLY A 352 16.24 23.22 -5.22
CA GLY A 352 15.89 24.14 -6.30
C GLY A 352 17.05 24.46 -7.26
N GLU A 353 18.24 23.92 -7.02
CA GLU A 353 19.41 24.04 -7.90
C GLU A 353 19.73 22.71 -8.59
N HIS A 354 20.36 22.75 -9.77
CA HIS A 354 20.71 21.53 -10.50
C HIS A 354 21.72 20.70 -9.71
N ALA A 355 21.40 19.42 -9.50
CA ALA A 355 22.25 18.49 -8.76
C ALA A 355 23.64 18.40 -9.39
N THR A 356 24.67 18.69 -8.61
CA THR A 356 26.06 18.62 -9.09
C THR A 356 26.48 17.17 -9.28
N LYS A 357 27.52 16.95 -10.09
CA LYS A 357 28.09 15.60 -10.28
C LYS A 357 28.48 14.95 -8.94
N LYS A 358 29.05 15.74 -8.02
CA LYS A 358 29.45 15.27 -6.69
C LYS A 358 28.24 14.80 -5.86
N GLN A 359 27.15 15.56 -5.88
CA GLN A 359 25.90 15.21 -5.19
C GLN A 359 25.21 13.98 -5.80
N LYS A 360 25.24 13.86 -7.13
CA LYS A 360 24.77 12.66 -7.84
C LYS A 360 25.59 11.44 -7.45
N ASP A 361 26.91 11.57 -7.41
CA ASP A 361 27.83 10.48 -7.07
C ASP A 361 27.67 10.00 -5.62
N SER A 362 27.48 10.92 -4.66
CA SER A 362 27.24 10.53 -3.26
C SER A 362 25.86 9.94 -3.02
N LEU A 363 24.84 10.37 -3.77
CA LEU A 363 23.51 9.75 -3.76
C LEU A 363 23.53 8.33 -4.32
N ILE A 364 24.20 8.12 -5.45
CA ILE A 364 24.33 6.80 -6.08
C ILE A 364 25.00 5.82 -5.12
N LYS A 365 26.14 6.21 -4.51
CA LYS A 365 26.84 5.37 -3.53
C LYS A 365 25.99 5.03 -2.31
N LEU A 366 25.21 5.98 -1.82
CA LEU A 366 24.29 5.70 -0.72
C LEU A 366 23.23 4.66 -1.11
N ILE A 367 22.68 4.76 -2.33
CA ILE A 367 21.68 3.82 -2.85
C ILE A 367 22.30 2.43 -3.05
N GLU A 368 23.50 2.34 -3.64
CA GLU A 368 24.24 1.08 -3.81
C GLU A 368 24.41 0.36 -2.47
N GLN A 369 24.85 1.07 -1.44
CA GLN A 369 25.07 0.47 -0.11
C GLN A 369 23.77 0.00 0.57
N ILE A 370 22.62 0.62 0.23
CA ILE A 370 21.31 0.18 0.71
C ILE A 370 20.86 -1.09 -0.02
N ILE A 371 21.14 -1.19 -1.33
CA ILE A 371 20.75 -2.33 -2.18
C ILE A 371 21.65 -3.54 -1.90
N GLU A 372 22.95 -3.34 -1.72
CA GLU A 372 23.93 -4.39 -1.44
C GLU A 372 23.85 -4.93 0.00
N ALA A 373 23.19 -4.21 0.90
CA ALA A 373 22.98 -4.67 2.27
C ALA A 373 22.10 -5.92 2.29
N LYS A 374 22.52 -6.93 3.05
CA LYS A 374 21.81 -8.21 3.11
C LYS A 374 20.57 -8.13 3.99
N TRP A 375 20.55 -7.18 4.94
CA TRP A 375 19.46 -6.98 5.90
C TRP A 375 19.18 -8.22 6.76
N GLU A 376 20.18 -9.08 6.94
CA GLU A 376 20.09 -10.26 7.80
C GLU A 376 20.16 -9.85 9.27
N ASN A 377 19.53 -10.64 10.16
CA ASN A 377 19.41 -10.29 11.57
C ASN A 377 20.75 -10.05 12.29
N GLU A 378 21.80 -10.72 11.84
CA GLU A 378 23.16 -10.65 12.41
C GLU A 378 23.98 -9.48 11.84
N THR A 379 23.75 -9.07 10.60
CA THR A 379 24.57 -8.05 9.91
C THR A 379 23.90 -6.69 9.79
N LYS A 380 22.57 -6.61 9.94
CA LYS A 380 21.78 -5.40 9.72
C LYS A 380 22.19 -4.19 10.58
N LEU A 381 22.68 -4.41 11.81
CA LEU A 381 23.11 -3.30 12.66
C LEU A 381 24.40 -2.65 12.12
N ASP A 382 25.36 -3.47 11.70
CA ASP A 382 26.62 -3.00 11.12
C ASP A 382 26.40 -2.37 9.73
N GLU A 383 25.49 -2.93 8.95
CA GLU A 383 25.04 -2.37 7.67
C GLU A 383 24.36 -1.00 7.87
N LEU A 384 23.51 -0.86 8.89
CA LEU A 384 22.87 0.41 9.24
C LEU A 384 23.87 1.48 9.68
N PHE A 385 24.90 1.11 10.45
CA PHE A 385 25.97 2.03 10.81
C PHE A 385 26.75 2.50 9.58
N LYS A 386 27.07 1.60 8.66
CA LYS A 386 27.74 1.96 7.40
C LYS A 386 26.86 2.88 6.54
N ILE A 387 25.59 2.53 6.35
CA ILE A 387 24.63 3.35 5.60
C ILE A 387 24.51 4.74 6.22
N LYS A 388 24.51 4.85 7.56
CA LYS A 388 24.51 6.14 8.26
C LYS A 388 25.72 7.01 7.87
N GLU A 389 26.92 6.45 7.76
CA GLU A 389 28.11 7.21 7.33
C GLU A 389 27.97 7.74 5.89
N TYR A 390 27.35 6.98 5.00
CA TYR A 390 27.04 7.42 3.64
C TYR A 390 25.94 8.49 3.60
N ILE A 391 24.94 8.42 4.50
CA ILE A 391 23.93 9.46 4.68
C ILE A 391 24.59 10.77 5.13
N ASP A 392 25.46 10.70 6.14
CA ASP A 392 26.18 11.88 6.64
C ASP A 392 27.08 12.49 5.56
N THR A 393 27.72 11.65 4.74
CA THR A 393 28.53 12.09 3.59
C THR A 393 27.67 12.80 2.53
N PHE A 394 26.53 12.23 2.16
CA PHE A 394 25.60 12.84 1.22
C PHE A 394 25.09 14.19 1.74
N ILE A 395 24.67 14.28 3.00
CA ILE A 395 24.20 15.53 3.62
C ILE A 395 25.29 16.62 3.62
N ASN A 396 26.55 16.25 3.87
CA ASN A 396 27.66 17.19 3.80
C ASN A 396 27.90 17.70 2.37
N ASP A 397 27.74 16.84 1.37
CA ASP A 397 27.84 17.21 -0.05
C ASP A 397 26.64 18.02 -0.57
N LEU A 398 25.52 18.00 0.16
CA LEU A 398 24.38 18.89 -0.08
C LEU A 398 24.57 20.30 0.49
N SER A 399 25.44 20.45 1.47
CA SER A 399 25.67 21.69 2.22
C SER A 399 26.83 22.52 1.67
N ASN A 400 27.54 22.00 0.67
CA ASN A 400 28.59 22.65 -0.12
C ASN A 400 28.19 22.70 -1.58
#